data_AF-A0A498GLZ6-F1
#
_entry.id   AF-A0A498GLZ6-F1
#
_cell.length_a   1.000
_cell.length_b   1.000
_cell.length_c   1.000
_cell.angle_alpha   90.00
_cell.angle_beta   90.00
_cell.angle_gamma   90.00
#
_symmetry.space_group_name_H-M   'P 1'
#
loop_
_entity.id
_entity.type
_entity.pdbx_description
1 polymer ?
#
loop_
_entity_poly.entity_id
_entity_poly.type
_entity_poly.pdbx_seq_one_letter_code
_entity_poly.pdbx_strand_id
1 'polypeptide(L)' 'MPEYRFACPNCGACTTVDGGVRERLLAVGCPVCAEPVDARAFVEVPAHTDT' A
#
# COMPACT_ATOMS: atom_id res chain seq x y z
N MET A 1 10.68 7.99 7.12
CA MET A 1 10.25 6.58 7.00
C MET A 1 9.83 6.37 5.56
N PRO A 2 10.09 5.21 4.93
CA PRO A 2 9.65 4.98 3.56
C PRO A 2 8.12 4.95 3.52
N GLU A 3 7.55 5.72 2.59
CA GLU A 3 6.12 5.72 2.30
C GLU A 3 5.87 4.77 1.13
N TYR A 4 4.75 4.05 1.17
CA TYR A 4 4.35 3.15 0.10
C TYR A 4 3.02 3.61 -0.48
N ARG A 5 2.95 3.70 -1.80
CA ARG A 5 1.69 3.86 -2.51
C ARG A 5 1.06 2.49 -2.66
N PHE A 6 -0.03 2.25 -1.93
CA PHE A 6 -0.88 1.10 -2.09
C PHE A 6 -1.85 1.31 -3.25
N ALA A 7 -2.00 0.30 -4.10
CA ALA A 7 -3.00 0.21 -5.16
C ALA A 7 -3.56 -1.22 -5.22
N CYS A 8 -4.82 -1.41 -4.85
CA CYS A 8 -5.46 -2.72 -4.90
C CYS A 8 -5.77 -3.12 -6.35
N PRO A 9 -5.30 -4.28 -6.84
CA PRO A 9 -5.56 -4.73 -8.20
C PRO A 9 -7.02 -5.16 -8.43
N ASN A 10 -7.77 -5.44 -7.36
CA ASN A 10 -9.12 -5.98 -7.44
C ASN A 10 -10.20 -4.90 -7.47
N CYS A 11 -10.11 -3.90 -6.58
CA CYS A 11 -11.13 -2.84 -6.49
C CYS A 11 -10.63 -1.45 -6.92
N GLY A 12 -9.33 -1.31 -7.22
CA GLY A 12 -8.73 -0.03 -7.60
C GLY A 12 -8.53 0.96 -6.45
N ALA A 13 -8.75 0.55 -5.19
CA ALA A 13 -8.47 1.40 -4.03
C ALA A 13 -7.00 1.82 -4.01
N CYS A 14 -6.74 3.12 -3.90
CA CYS A 14 -5.38 3.67 -3.91
C CYS A 14 -5.20 4.63 -2.72
N THR A 15 -4.13 4.45 -1.95
CA THR A 15 -3.78 5.35 -0.84
C THR A 15 -2.29 5.26 -0.50
N THR A 16 -1.74 6.29 0.15
CA THR A 16 -0.37 6.25 0.68
C THR A 16 -0.39 5.66 2.08
N VAL A 17 0.54 4.76 2.37
CA VAL A 17 0.62 4.01 3.62
C VAL A 17 2.06 3.92 4.09
N ASP A 18 2.28 4.00 5.40
CA ASP A 18 3.58 3.71 6.01
C ASP A 18 3.87 2.20 6.02
N GLY A 19 5.12 1.83 6.34
CA GLY A 19 5.55 0.44 6.44
C GLY A 19 4.67 -0.43 7.36
N GLY A 20 4.26 0.10 8.53
CA GLY A 20 3.40 -0.65 9.46
C GLY A 20 1.99 -0.91 8.92
N VAL A 21 1.44 0.03 8.15
CA VAL A 21 0.13 -0.16 7.50
C VAL A 21 0.26 -1.13 6.33
N ARG A 22 1.35 -1.08 5.56
CA ARG A 22 1.66 -2.06 4.51
C ARG A 22 1.71 -3.48 5.06
N GLU A 23 2.42 -3.72 6.16
CA GLU A 23 2.49 -5.05 6.79
C GLU A 23 1.11 -5.56 7.20
N ARG A 24 0.26 -4.68 7.75
CA ARG A 24 -1.10 -5.04 8.12
C ARG A 24 -1.96 -5.39 6.92
N LEU A 25 -1.85 -4.62 5.83
CA LEU A 25 -2.58 -4.89 4.58
C LEU A 25 -2.14 -6.21 3.93
N LEU A 26 -0.86 -6.56 4.00
CA LEU A 26 -0.36 -7.86 3.54
C LEU A 26 -0.89 -9.03 4.39
N ALA A 27 -1.09 -8.82 5.69
CA ALA A 27 -1.60 -9.85 6.58
C ALA A 27 -3.13 -10.03 6.50
N VAL A 28 -3.87 -8.94 6.32
CA VAL A 28 -5.35 -8.93 6.40
C VAL A 28 -6.02 -8.90 5.03
N GLY A 29 -5.37 -8.33 4.02
CA GLY A 29 -5.99 -8.04 2.72
C GLY A 29 -6.46 -6.60 2.59
N CYS A 30 -7.11 -6.28 1.47
CA CYS A 30 -7.63 -4.95 1.20
C CYS A 30 -8.83 -4.64 2.11
N PRO A 31 -8.84 -3.52 2.86
CA PRO A 31 -9.94 -3.18 3.77
C PRO A 31 -11.23 -2.78 3.03
N VAL A 32 -11.15 -2.55 1.71
CA VAL A 32 -12.30 -2.12 0.90
C VAL A 32 -13.05 -3.32 0.33
N CYS A 33 -12.34 -4.25 -0.30
CA CYS A 33 -12.95 -5.41 -0.97
C CYS A 33 -12.70 -6.74 -0.25
N ALA A 34 -11.96 -6.75 0.85
CA ALA A 34 -11.54 -7.94 1.61
C ALA A 34 -10.70 -8.97 0.82
N GLU A 35 -10.34 -8.67 -0.44
CA GLU A 35 -9.50 -9.54 -1.23
C GLU A 35 -8.04 -9.52 -0.74
N PRO A 36 -7.34 -10.66 -0.84
CA PRO A 36 -5.91 -10.72 -0.51
C PRO A 36 -5.12 -9.77 -1.41
N VAL A 37 -4.10 -9.15 -0.82
CA VAL A 37 -3.14 -8.30 -1.54
C VAL A 37 -1.73 -8.76 -1.23
N ASP A 38 -0.87 -8.69 -2.24
CA ASP A 38 0.54 -9.05 -2.12
C ASP A 38 1.44 -7.82 -2.32
N ALA A 39 2.75 -8.01 -2.17
CA ALA A 39 3.73 -6.94 -2.21
C ALA A 39 3.70 -6.13 -3.53
N ARG A 40 3.16 -6.68 -4.62
CA ARG A 40 3.03 -5.97 -5.91
C ARG A 40 1.98 -4.86 -5.88
N ALA A 41 1.06 -4.90 -4.91
CA ALA A 41 0.10 -3.82 -4.68
C ALA A 41 0.75 -2.58 -4.05
N PHE A 42 2.05 -2.59 -3.76
CA PHE A 42 2.76 -1.51 -3.08
C PHE A 42 3.94 -1.02 -3.93
N VAL A 43 4.03 0.28 -4.13
CA VAL A 43 5.17 0.96 -4.77
C VAL A 43 5.81 1.87 -3.74
N GLU A 44 7.12 1.74 -3.52
CA GLU A 44 7.85 2.65 -2.63
C GLU A 44 7.86 4.05 -3.24
N VAL A 45 7.44 5.04 -2.46
CA VAL A 45 7.46 6.44 -2.84
C VAL A 45 8.72 7.02 -2.22
N PRO A 46 9.65 7.57 -3.03
CA PRO A 46 10.77 8.30 -2.47
C PRO A 46 10.20 9.44 -1.64
N ALA A 47 10.64 9.55 -0.39
CA ALA A 47 10.34 10.71 0.44
C ALA A 47 10.72 11.94 -0.40
N HIS A 48 9.76 12.83 -0.66
CA HIS A 48 9.98 14.04 -1.45
C HIS A 48 11.23 14.76 -0.92
N THR A 49 12.36 14.60 -1.61
CA THR A 49 13.47 15.55 -1.49
C THR A 49 13.06 16.72 -2.37
N ASP A 50 12.27 17.63 -1.80
CA ASP A 50 12.05 18.97 -2.34
C ASP A 50 13.46 19.55 -2.62
N THR A 51 13.78 19.70 -3.90
CA THR A 51 15.05 20.26 -4.40
C THR A 51 14.77 21.63 -4.97
#